data_AF-A0A4P2PXT9-F1
#
_entry.id   AF-A0A4P2PXT9-F1
#
_cell.length_a   1.000
_cell.length_b   1.000
_cell.length_c   1.000
_cell.angle_alpha   90.00
_cell.angle_beta   90.00
_cell.angle_gamma   90.00
#
_symmetry.space_group_name_H-M   'P 1'
#
loop_
_entity.id
_entity.type
_entity.pdbx_description
1 polymer ?
#
loop_
_entity_poly.entity_id
_entity_poly.type
_entity_poly.pdbx_seq_one_letter_code
_entity_poly.pdbx_strand_id
1 'polypeptide(L)'
;MQDTVEDAHERGAGAERLDRPGRGLSPWARRVAWAAAEAMLCDEDERGELVAPGADVCERAVTALDRSLGQGSPELRRGFTLLAACLELLPLFVIGALGRMSRLPLARRLAYLEALESSRVGLLAVLLLAFKVPLCIPAFEEGEELATTGFDRESTVARRRLPALRAAQGPAAKSAEGAA
;
A
#
# COMPACT_ATOMS: atom_id res chain seq x y z
N MET A 1 26.45 45.54 -6.09
CA MET A 1 26.92 44.41 -5.25
C MET A 1 25.87 44.16 -4.16
N GLN A 2 24.64 43.79 -4.54
CA GLN A 2 23.49 43.58 -3.63
C GLN A 2 22.55 42.43 -4.07
N ASP A 3 22.86 41.68 -5.14
CA ASP A 3 21.94 40.68 -5.72
C ASP A 3 22.11 39.24 -5.21
N THR A 4 22.91 38.98 -4.17
CA THR A 4 23.29 37.60 -3.80
C THR A 4 22.55 37.04 -2.59
N VAL A 5 21.70 37.84 -1.92
CA VAL A 5 21.05 37.43 -0.65
C VAL A 5 19.60 36.96 -0.85
N GLU A 6 18.94 37.36 -1.93
CA GLU A 6 17.54 36.98 -2.20
C GLU A 6 17.40 35.52 -2.69
N ASP A 7 18.45 34.98 -3.33
CA ASP A 7 18.49 33.61 -3.88
C ASP A 7 18.60 32.50 -2.81
N ALA A 8 18.96 32.83 -1.58
CA ALA A 8 19.15 31.85 -0.50
C ALA A 8 17.84 31.48 0.20
N HIS A 9 16.85 32.39 0.24
CA HIS A 9 15.59 32.15 0.93
C HIS A 9 14.60 31.28 0.13
N GLU A 10 14.65 31.32 -1.20
CA GLU A 10 13.79 30.47 -2.04
C GLU A 10 14.22 29.00 -2.08
N ARG A 11 15.49 28.69 -1.83
CA ARG A 11 16.00 27.30 -1.83
C ARG A 11 15.70 26.54 -0.52
N GLY A 12 15.36 27.24 0.56
CA GLY A 12 15.05 26.62 1.87
C GLY A 12 13.60 26.15 2.01
N ALA A 13 12.64 26.85 1.41
CA ALA A 13 11.21 26.56 1.58
C ALA A 13 10.72 25.28 0.85
N GLY A 14 11.51 24.77 -0.11
CA GLY A 14 11.20 23.53 -0.84
C GLY A 14 11.61 22.24 -0.13
N ALA A 15 12.63 22.30 0.75
CA ALA A 15 13.17 21.12 1.41
C ALA A 15 12.39 20.72 2.68
N GLU A 16 11.83 21.69 3.40
CA GLU A 16 11.20 21.47 4.71
C GLU A 16 9.74 20.95 4.63
N ARG A 17 9.11 21.00 3.44
CA ARG A 17 7.78 20.40 3.20
C ARG A 17 7.78 18.89 2.97
N LEU A 18 8.96 18.27 2.85
CA LEU A 18 9.10 16.83 2.58
C LEU A 18 8.90 15.95 3.83
N ASP A 19 8.77 16.55 5.02
CA ASP A 19 8.94 15.81 6.29
C ASP A 19 7.64 15.35 6.98
N ARG A 20 6.48 15.55 6.36
CA ARG A 20 5.27 14.83 6.76
C ARG A 20 4.86 13.87 5.66
N PRO A 21 5.08 12.55 5.82
CA PRO A 21 4.39 11.57 5.00
C PRO A 21 2.89 11.69 5.31
N GLY A 22 2.20 12.48 4.50
CA GLY A 22 0.75 12.60 4.57
C GLY A 22 0.13 11.24 4.24
N ARG A 23 -0.94 10.87 4.95
CA ARG A 23 -1.77 9.74 4.54
C ARG A 23 -2.28 9.97 3.12
N GLY A 24 -2.12 9.00 2.24
CA GLY A 24 -2.56 9.06 0.84
C GLY A 24 -4.04 8.73 0.68
N LEU A 25 -4.58 7.89 1.56
CA LEU A 25 -5.97 7.43 1.55
C LEU A 25 -6.84 8.24 2.50
N SER A 26 -8.05 8.56 2.04
CA SER A 26 -9.11 8.99 2.95
C SER A 26 -9.55 7.82 3.86
N PRO A 27 -10.13 8.08 5.04
CA PRO A 27 -10.62 7.02 5.93
C PRO A 27 -11.63 6.08 5.26
N TRP A 28 -12.41 6.59 4.31
CA TRP A 28 -13.36 5.77 3.56
C TRP A 28 -12.66 4.89 2.52
N ALA A 29 -11.72 5.45 1.73
CA ALA A 29 -10.97 4.66 0.74
C ALA A 29 -10.09 3.59 1.42
N ARG A 30 -9.55 3.89 2.61
CA ARG A 30 -8.82 2.93 3.45
C ARG A 30 -9.69 1.73 3.85
N ARG A 31 -10.97 1.93 4.17
CA ARG A 31 -11.90 0.83 4.48
C ARG A 31 -12.21 -0.03 3.26
N VAL A 32 -12.35 0.57 2.08
CA VAL A 32 -12.56 -0.16 0.83
C VAL A 32 -11.32 -1.00 0.50
N ALA A 33 -10.13 -0.42 0.61
CA ALA A 33 -8.87 -1.14 0.41
C ALA A 33 -8.69 -2.28 1.41
N TRP A 34 -9.07 -2.08 2.68
CA TRP A 34 -9.07 -3.15 3.69
C TRP A 34 -10.01 -4.30 3.31
N ALA A 35 -11.25 -4.00 2.94
CA ALA A 35 -12.22 -5.02 2.58
C ALA A 35 -11.81 -5.79 1.32
N ALA A 36 -11.14 -5.12 0.38
CA ALA A 36 -10.53 -5.74 -0.79
C ALA A 36 -9.34 -6.63 -0.42
N ALA A 37 -8.42 -6.15 0.42
CA ALA A 37 -7.29 -6.95 0.91
C ALA A 37 -7.78 -8.21 1.63
N GLU A 38 -8.74 -8.07 2.55
CA GLU A 38 -9.31 -9.20 3.30
C GLU A 38 -9.96 -10.24 2.39
N ALA A 39 -10.62 -9.81 1.31
CA ALA A 39 -11.25 -10.72 0.35
C ALA A 39 -10.28 -11.33 -0.66
N MET A 40 -9.16 -10.67 -0.99
CA MET A 40 -8.16 -11.20 -1.92
C MET A 40 -7.15 -12.12 -1.24
N LEU A 41 -6.93 -11.93 0.06
CA LEU A 41 -5.94 -12.65 0.86
C LEU A 41 -6.59 -13.66 1.80
N CYS A 42 -7.90 -13.90 1.68
CA CYS A 42 -8.54 -14.99 2.40
C CYS A 42 -8.06 -16.34 1.87
N ASP A 43 -8.09 -17.33 2.75
CA ASP A 43 -7.68 -18.70 2.45
C ASP A 43 -8.79 -19.69 2.83
N GLU A 44 -8.63 -20.94 2.47
CA GLU A 44 -9.49 -22.03 2.90
C GLU A 44 -8.86 -22.79 4.07
N ASP A 45 -9.64 -23.08 5.12
CA ASP A 45 -9.17 -23.95 6.20
C ASP A 45 -9.17 -25.43 5.79
N GLU A 46 -8.76 -26.32 6.70
CA GLU A 46 -8.74 -27.77 6.47
C GLU A 46 -10.12 -28.37 6.10
N ARG A 47 -11.21 -27.61 6.33
CA ARG A 47 -12.58 -28.01 6.04
C ARG A 47 -13.10 -27.42 4.73
N GLY A 48 -12.30 -26.59 4.05
CA GLY A 48 -12.68 -25.87 2.84
C GLY A 48 -13.53 -24.62 3.12
N GLU A 49 -13.58 -24.14 4.37
CA GLU A 49 -14.31 -22.92 4.71
C GLU A 49 -13.41 -21.70 4.55
N LEU A 50 -13.98 -20.60 4.03
CA LEU A 50 -13.24 -19.36 3.83
C LEU A 50 -12.90 -18.69 5.17
N VAL A 51 -11.60 -18.50 5.41
CA VAL A 51 -11.03 -17.84 6.57
C VAL A 51 -10.39 -16.52 6.16
N ALA A 52 -10.71 -15.44 6.88
CA ALA A 52 -10.11 -14.15 6.64
C ALA A 52 -8.61 -14.17 7.02
N PRO A 53 -7.75 -13.42 6.33
CA PRO A 53 -6.34 -13.31 6.69
C PRO A 53 -6.16 -12.70 8.08
N GLY A 54 -4.97 -12.89 8.66
CA GLY A 54 -4.54 -12.16 9.85
C GLY A 54 -4.69 -10.65 9.67
N ALA A 55 -5.21 -9.96 10.69
CA ALA A 55 -5.45 -8.52 10.63
C ALA A 55 -4.17 -7.71 10.37
N ASP A 56 -3.02 -8.22 10.82
CA ASP A 56 -1.70 -7.67 10.59
C ASP A 56 -1.32 -7.69 9.09
N VAL A 57 -1.69 -8.74 8.35
CA VAL A 57 -1.42 -8.86 6.91
C VAL A 57 -2.20 -7.78 6.15
N CYS A 58 -3.50 -7.63 6.44
CA CYS A 58 -4.32 -6.56 5.89
C CYS A 58 -3.79 -5.17 6.27
N GLU A 59 -3.37 -4.98 7.52
CA GLU A 59 -2.83 -3.70 7.98
C GLU A 59 -1.53 -3.34 7.26
N ARG A 60 -0.61 -4.28 7.09
CA ARG A 60 0.62 -4.10 6.31
C ARG A 60 0.30 -3.68 4.88
N ALA A 61 -0.57 -4.44 4.21
CA ALA A 61 -0.95 -4.18 2.83
C ALA A 61 -1.56 -2.78 2.63
N VAL A 62 -2.55 -2.45 3.45
CA VAL A 62 -3.25 -1.15 3.36
C VAL A 62 -2.33 0.01 3.76
N THR A 63 -1.46 -0.18 4.75
CA THR A 63 -0.52 0.87 5.18
C THR A 63 0.56 1.14 4.14
N ALA A 64 1.06 0.09 3.47
CA ALA A 64 1.98 0.24 2.35
C ALA A 64 1.34 1.01 1.19
N LEU A 65 0.11 0.65 0.80
CA LEU A 65 -0.66 1.40 -0.21
C LEU A 65 -0.88 2.86 0.21
N ASP A 66 -1.31 3.12 1.46
CA ASP A 66 -1.54 4.46 2.00
C ASP A 66 -0.28 5.32 1.94
N ARG A 67 0.88 4.74 2.28
CA ARG A 67 2.19 5.41 2.20
C ARG A 67 2.59 5.71 0.75
N SER A 68 2.45 4.74 -0.16
CA SER A 68 2.77 4.92 -1.58
C SER A 68 1.92 6.03 -2.22
N LEU A 69 0.63 6.09 -1.90
CA LEU A 69 -0.25 7.16 -2.35
C LEU A 69 0.04 8.52 -1.67
N GLY A 70 0.50 8.49 -0.42
CA GLY A 70 0.92 9.67 0.33
C GLY A 70 2.10 10.39 -0.32
N GLN A 71 3.03 9.61 -0.88
CA GLN A 71 4.19 10.08 -1.64
C GLN A 71 3.85 10.46 -3.08
N GLY A 72 2.67 10.07 -3.58
CA GLY A 72 2.20 10.38 -4.93
C GLY A 72 1.65 11.80 -5.10
N SER A 73 1.32 12.14 -6.35
CA SER A 73 0.70 13.43 -6.68
C SER A 73 -0.74 13.54 -6.15
N PRO A 74 -1.28 14.76 -5.95
CA PRO A 74 -2.69 14.96 -5.61
C PRO A 74 -3.66 14.31 -6.60
N GLU A 75 -3.33 14.31 -7.90
CA GLU A 75 -4.12 13.71 -8.97
C GLU A 75 -4.19 12.19 -8.80
N LEU A 76 -3.08 11.54 -8.46
CA LEU A 76 -3.05 10.10 -8.21
C LEU A 76 -3.96 9.73 -7.02
N ARG A 77 -3.91 10.50 -5.93
CA ARG A 77 -4.78 10.30 -4.76
C ARG A 77 -6.27 10.45 -5.10
N ARG A 78 -6.61 11.44 -5.92
CA ARG A 78 -7.99 11.64 -6.42
C ARG A 78 -8.41 10.47 -7.31
N GLY A 79 -7.54 10.05 -8.23
CA GLY A 79 -7.77 8.89 -9.10
C GLY A 79 -8.04 7.63 -8.29
N PHE A 80 -7.23 7.34 -7.27
CA PHE A 80 -7.43 6.18 -6.40
C PHE A 80 -8.73 6.28 -5.59
N THR A 81 -9.11 7.48 -5.14
CA THR A 81 -10.40 7.70 -4.48
C THR A 81 -11.57 7.38 -5.41
N LEU A 82 -11.47 7.75 -6.70
CA LEU A 82 -12.47 7.40 -7.71
C LEU A 82 -12.50 5.88 -7.96
N LEU A 83 -11.34 5.23 -8.08
CA LEU A 83 -11.25 3.78 -8.23
C LEU A 83 -11.90 3.05 -7.03
N ALA A 84 -11.68 3.56 -5.80
CA ALA A 84 -12.33 3.01 -4.61
C ALA A 84 -13.85 3.19 -4.66
N ALA A 85 -14.35 4.27 -5.27
CA ALA A 85 -15.79 4.50 -5.43
C ALA A 85 -16.40 3.55 -6.45
N CYS A 86 -15.71 3.32 -7.57
CA CYS A 86 -16.09 2.31 -8.52
C CYS A 86 -16.14 0.93 -7.86
N LEU A 87 -15.08 0.52 -7.17
CA LEU A 87 -15.00 -0.80 -6.54
C LEU A 87 -16.09 -1.01 -5.47
N GLU A 88 -16.39 0.02 -4.69
CA GLU A 88 -17.39 -0.02 -3.62
C GLU A 88 -18.83 -0.17 -4.14
N LEU A 89 -19.16 0.43 -5.30
CA LEU A 89 -20.53 0.52 -5.83
C LEU A 89 -20.85 -0.53 -6.90
N LEU A 90 -19.84 -1.11 -7.54
CA LEU A 90 -20.00 -2.08 -8.62
C LEU A 90 -20.59 -3.45 -8.26
N PRO A 91 -20.63 -3.96 -7.00
CA PRO A 91 -21.23 -5.27 -6.72
C PRO A 91 -22.68 -5.40 -7.18
N LEU A 92 -23.44 -4.30 -7.19
CA LEU A 92 -24.80 -4.27 -7.72
C LEU A 92 -24.87 -4.64 -9.20
N PHE A 93 -23.89 -4.19 -9.99
CA PHE A 93 -23.88 -4.37 -11.44
C PHE A 93 -23.19 -5.67 -11.86
N VAL A 94 -22.23 -6.14 -11.07
CA VAL A 94 -21.41 -7.32 -11.43
C VAL A 94 -22.03 -8.62 -10.94
N ILE A 95 -22.50 -8.67 -9.68
CA ILE A 95 -23.07 -9.89 -9.08
C ILE A 95 -24.53 -9.71 -8.63
N GLY A 96 -25.17 -8.57 -8.94
CA GLY A 96 -26.55 -8.29 -8.55
C GLY A 96 -26.76 -8.09 -7.04
N ALA A 97 -25.69 -7.90 -6.27
CA ALA A 97 -25.78 -7.79 -4.82
C ALA A 97 -26.15 -6.35 -4.39
N LEU A 98 -27.30 -6.20 -3.73
CA LEU A 98 -27.70 -4.95 -3.10
C LEU A 98 -26.81 -4.66 -1.90
N GLY A 99 -25.79 -3.83 -2.08
CA GLY A 99 -24.87 -3.48 -1.01
C GLY A 99 -23.61 -2.80 -1.53
N ARG A 100 -22.78 -2.39 -0.58
CA ARG A 100 -21.43 -1.88 -0.86
C ARG A 100 -20.42 -3.00 -0.69
N MET A 101 -19.39 -3.04 -1.52
CA MET A 101 -18.34 -4.07 -1.45
C MET A 101 -17.84 -4.25 -0.02
N SER A 102 -17.47 -3.16 0.66
CA SER A 102 -16.93 -3.18 2.02
C SER A 102 -17.86 -3.71 3.12
N ARG A 103 -19.15 -3.89 2.81
CA ARG A 103 -20.17 -4.38 3.75
C ARG A 103 -20.67 -5.78 3.42
N LEU A 104 -20.23 -6.37 2.31
CA LEU A 104 -20.63 -7.72 1.94
C LEU A 104 -19.91 -8.76 2.82
N PRO A 105 -20.54 -9.92 3.08
CA PRO A 105 -19.86 -11.07 3.68
C PRO A 105 -18.62 -11.47 2.85
N LEU A 106 -17.61 -12.06 3.49
CA LEU A 106 -16.34 -12.41 2.87
C LEU A 106 -16.51 -13.20 1.57
N ALA A 107 -17.27 -14.29 1.60
CA ALA A 107 -17.56 -15.11 0.42
C ALA A 107 -18.17 -14.33 -0.75
N ARG A 108 -19.07 -13.36 -0.47
CA ARG A 108 -19.65 -12.52 -1.51
C ARG A 108 -18.68 -11.48 -2.05
N ARG A 109 -17.75 -10.99 -1.23
CA ARG A 109 -16.68 -10.12 -1.68
C ARG A 109 -15.73 -10.88 -2.60
N LEU A 110 -15.29 -12.08 -2.22
CA LEU A 110 -14.43 -12.92 -3.04
C LEU A 110 -15.08 -13.19 -4.41
N ALA A 111 -16.32 -13.71 -4.42
CA ALA A 111 -17.05 -13.98 -5.66
C ALA A 111 -17.21 -12.72 -6.55
N TYR A 112 -17.39 -11.54 -5.95
CA TYR A 112 -17.41 -10.28 -6.68
C TYR A 112 -16.06 -9.94 -7.32
N LEU A 113 -14.95 -10.10 -6.58
CA LEU A 113 -13.61 -9.83 -7.13
C LEU A 113 -13.24 -10.84 -8.22
N GLU A 114 -13.58 -12.10 -8.07
CA GLU A 114 -13.41 -13.13 -9.11
C GLU A 114 -14.24 -12.81 -10.37
N ALA A 115 -15.45 -12.29 -10.19
CA ALA A 115 -16.28 -11.84 -11.32
C ALA A 115 -15.68 -10.62 -12.04
N LEU A 116 -15.01 -9.72 -11.33
CA LEU A 116 -14.24 -8.63 -11.95
C LEU A 116 -13.02 -9.15 -12.72
N GLU A 117 -12.29 -10.11 -12.15
CA GLU A 117 -11.09 -10.71 -12.74
C GLU A 117 -11.41 -11.49 -14.02
N SER A 118 -12.51 -12.25 -14.01
CA SER A 118 -12.97 -13.07 -15.15
C SER A 118 -13.82 -12.29 -16.17
N SER A 119 -14.05 -10.99 -15.95
CA SER A 119 -14.87 -10.17 -16.82
C SER A 119 -14.26 -10.01 -18.21
N ARG A 120 -15.09 -10.10 -19.25
CA ARG A 120 -14.70 -9.77 -20.64
C ARG A 120 -14.50 -8.27 -20.85
N VAL A 121 -15.00 -7.43 -19.94
CA VAL A 121 -14.82 -5.99 -19.99
C VAL A 121 -13.48 -5.65 -19.33
N GLY A 122 -12.43 -5.47 -20.14
CA GLY A 122 -11.06 -5.27 -19.64
C GLY A 122 -10.90 -4.16 -18.60
N LEU A 123 -11.72 -3.10 -18.65
CA LEU A 123 -11.71 -2.04 -17.64
C LEU A 123 -12.07 -2.54 -16.23
N LEU A 124 -12.94 -3.54 -16.11
CA LEU A 124 -13.30 -4.13 -14.81
C LEU A 124 -12.16 -4.96 -14.23
N ALA A 125 -11.46 -5.72 -15.07
CA ALA A 125 -10.26 -6.44 -14.66
C ALA A 125 -9.13 -5.47 -14.27
N VAL A 126 -8.92 -4.40 -15.05
CA VAL A 126 -7.93 -3.35 -14.74
C VAL A 126 -8.26 -2.63 -13.43
N LEU A 127 -9.55 -2.37 -13.15
CA LEU A 127 -9.98 -1.82 -11.87
C LEU A 127 -9.53 -2.71 -10.71
N LEU A 128 -9.77 -4.02 -10.78
CA LEU A 128 -9.30 -4.96 -9.76
C LEU A 128 -7.77 -4.94 -9.63
N LEU A 129 -7.05 -4.99 -10.76
CA LEU A 129 -5.58 -4.99 -10.77
C LEU A 129 -4.99 -3.75 -10.08
N ALA A 130 -5.64 -2.59 -10.19
CA ALA A 130 -5.22 -1.37 -9.51
C ALA A 130 -5.24 -1.48 -7.97
N PHE A 131 -5.99 -2.42 -7.41
CA PHE A 131 -5.99 -2.76 -5.98
C PHE A 131 -5.14 -4.00 -5.69
N LYS A 132 -5.32 -5.06 -6.47
CA LYS A 132 -4.67 -6.36 -6.26
C LYS A 132 -3.15 -6.25 -6.21
N VAL A 133 -2.55 -5.59 -7.20
CA VAL A 133 -1.09 -5.48 -7.28
C VAL A 133 -0.49 -4.75 -6.05
N PRO A 134 -0.89 -3.49 -5.74
CA PRO A 134 -0.26 -2.79 -4.62
C PRO A 134 -0.65 -3.32 -3.24
N LEU A 135 -1.70 -4.13 -3.10
CA LEU A 135 -2.07 -4.77 -1.84
C LEU A 135 -1.37 -6.12 -1.64
N CYS A 136 -1.23 -6.93 -2.69
CA CYS A 136 -0.62 -8.26 -2.58
C CYS A 136 0.91 -8.20 -2.42
N ILE A 137 1.60 -7.28 -3.10
CA ILE A 137 3.06 -7.14 -2.98
C ILE A 137 3.51 -7.03 -1.50
N PRO A 138 3.08 -6.01 -0.74
CA PRO A 138 3.47 -5.87 0.67
C PRO A 138 2.91 -6.97 1.59
N ALA A 139 1.83 -7.65 1.20
CA ALA A 139 1.30 -8.78 1.97
C ALA A 139 2.24 -9.98 1.94
N PHE A 140 2.84 -10.27 0.78
CA PHE A 140 3.70 -11.44 0.55
C PHE A 140 5.20 -11.16 0.63
N GLU A 141 5.64 -9.89 0.60
CA GLU A 141 7.06 -9.53 0.70
C GLU A 141 7.60 -9.42 2.15
N GLU A 142 6.74 -9.54 3.17
CA GLU A 142 7.12 -9.40 4.58
C GLU A 142 6.37 -10.42 5.48
N GLY A 143 7.06 -10.95 6.50
CA GLY A 143 6.46 -11.79 7.55
C GLY A 143 6.39 -13.28 7.21
N GLU A 144 5.51 -14.01 7.91
CA GLU A 144 5.32 -15.47 7.75
C GLU A 144 4.91 -15.85 6.32
N GLU A 145 4.19 -14.97 5.63
CA GLU A 145 3.78 -15.15 4.23
C GLU A 145 4.99 -15.22 3.27
N LEU A 146 6.11 -14.57 3.58
CA LEU A 146 7.32 -14.73 2.77
C LEU A 146 7.94 -16.11 2.98
N ALA A 147 7.86 -16.65 4.21
CA ALA A 147 8.40 -17.97 4.54
C ALA A 147 7.67 -19.10 3.81
N THR A 148 6.36 -18.99 3.64
CA THR A 148 5.55 -19.98 2.90
C THR A 148 5.89 -20.04 1.41
N THR A 149 6.38 -18.94 0.81
CA THR A 149 6.80 -18.92 -0.60
C THR A 149 8.14 -19.61 -0.87
N GLY A 150 8.91 -19.96 0.17
CA GLY A 150 10.26 -20.53 0.03
C GLY A 150 11.34 -19.53 -0.42
N PHE A 151 11.01 -18.24 -0.52
CA PHE A 151 11.93 -17.15 -0.88
C PHE A 151 12.58 -16.45 0.32
N ASP A 152 12.45 -16.99 1.53
CA ASP A 152 13.04 -16.48 2.78
C ASP A 152 14.55 -16.75 2.90
N ARG A 153 15.32 -16.48 1.84
CA ARG A 153 16.79 -16.46 1.90
C ARG A 153 17.24 -15.02 2.12
N GLU A 154 18.26 -14.81 2.96
CA GLU A 154 18.87 -13.49 3.17
C GLU A 154 19.30 -12.80 1.87
N SER A 155 19.57 -13.59 0.81
CA SER A 155 19.94 -13.12 -0.52
C SER A 155 18.79 -12.63 -1.41
N THR A 156 17.53 -13.00 -1.09
CA THR A 156 16.33 -12.68 -1.90
C THR A 156 15.43 -11.62 -1.27
N VAL A 157 15.66 -11.22 -0.01
CA VAL A 157 15.01 -10.04 0.57
C VAL A 157 15.46 -8.80 -0.23
N ALA A 158 14.58 -8.32 -1.11
CA ALA A 158 14.85 -7.38 -2.20
C ALA A 158 15.25 -5.96 -1.78
N ARG A 159 15.64 -5.73 -0.52
CA ARG A 159 16.28 -4.48 -0.14
C ARG A 159 17.75 -4.55 -0.51
N ARG A 160 18.07 -4.09 -1.72
CA ARG A 160 19.43 -3.78 -2.15
C ARG A 160 20.09 -2.93 -1.06
N ARG A 161 20.95 -3.55 -0.24
CA ARG A 161 21.76 -2.83 0.75
C ARG A 161 22.84 -2.08 -0.02
N LEU A 162 22.64 -0.77 -0.22
CA LEU A 162 23.65 0.10 -0.83
C LEU A 162 24.79 0.29 0.17
N PRO A 163 26.03 -0.18 -0.10
CA PRO A 163 27.15 -0.06 0.83
C PRO A 163 27.51 1.40 1.16
N ALA A 164 27.16 2.34 0.28
CA ALA A 164 27.56 3.74 0.35
C ALA A 164 26.93 4.54 1.51
N LEU A 165 25.75 4.16 2.03
CA LEU A 165 25.12 4.88 3.15
C LEU A 165 25.70 4.50 4.52
N ARG A 166 26.33 3.33 4.64
CA ARG A 166 27.01 2.90 5.88
C ARG A 166 28.36 3.61 6.07
N ALA A 167 29.02 3.99 4.97
CA ALA A 167 30.26 4.76 4.98
C ALA A 167 30.06 6.22 5.42
N ALA A 168 28.87 6.80 5.17
CA ALA A 168 28.50 8.13 5.64
C ALA A 168 28.14 8.18 7.14
N GLN A 169 27.94 7.02 7.78
CA GLN A 169 27.67 6.89 9.23
C GLN A 169 28.91 6.43 10.02
N GLY A 170 30.12 6.75 9.53
CA GLY A 170 31.37 6.59 10.27
C GLY A 170 31.43 7.46 11.55
N PRO A 171 32.38 7.21 12.46
CA PRO A 171 32.28 7.50 13.89
C PRO A 171 32.45 9.00 14.22
N ALA A 172 31.41 9.80 14.03
CA ALA A 172 31.39 11.22 14.42
C ALA A 172 30.83 11.47 15.83
N ALA A 173 30.95 10.49 16.75
CA ALA A 173 30.38 10.60 18.11
C ALA A 173 31.35 10.16 19.23
N LYS A 174 32.66 10.35 19.07
CA LYS A 174 33.66 10.12 20.14
C LYS A 174 34.71 11.22 20.32
N SER A 175 34.47 12.44 19.84
CA SER A 175 35.44 13.55 19.96
C SER A 175 34.90 14.75 20.74
N ALA A 176 34.08 14.52 21.78
CA ALA A 176 33.60 15.58 22.67
C ALA A 176 33.62 15.14 24.14
N GLU A 177 34.72 14.50 24.58
CA GLU A 177 34.97 14.28 26.01
C GLU A 177 36.48 14.24 26.24
N GLY A 178 37.07 15.38 26.62
CA GLY A 178 38.50 15.49 26.88
C GLY A 178 39.10 16.88 26.68
N ALA A 179 38.51 17.90 27.29
CA ALA A 179 39.19 19.18 27.53
C ALA A 179 38.60 19.82 28.79
N ALA A 180 39.15 19.41 29.94
CA ALA A 180 39.13 20.15 31.21
C ALA A 180 40.45 19.84 31.93
#